data_AF-A0AAW1ICQ2-F1
#
_entry.id   AF-A0AAW1ICQ2-F1
#
_cell.length_a   1.000
_cell.length_b   1.000
_cell.length_c   1.000
_cell.angle_alpha   90.00
_cell.angle_beta   90.00
_cell.angle_gamma   90.00
#
_symmetry.space_group_name_H-M   'P 1'
#
loop_
_entity.id
_entity.type
_entity.pdbx_description
1 polymer ?
#
loop_
_entity_poly.entity_id
_entity_poly.type
_entity_poly.pdbx_seq_one_letter_code
_entity_poly.pdbx_strand_id
1 'polypeptide(L)'
;MSISRKCTGDTTVPYLRSDSDEDKRTRCFQAKINLTRTSQTAGITKAIIEGLQDIYIGCRRELTVEIRNAEKRCWQKIYREVDSDIWGNAYQIVSKNLKLPTSYELSVDKKTRLGSVSPLK
;
A
#
# COMPACT_ATOMS: atom_id res chain seq x y z
N MET A 1 -31.45 12.05 -6.54
CA MET A 1 -30.25 12.74 -7.05
C MET A 1 -29.03 12.19 -6.33
N SER A 2 -28.34 11.24 -6.95
CA SER A 2 -27.20 10.54 -6.34
C SER A 2 -25.90 11.21 -6.79
N ILE A 3 -25.24 11.93 -5.88
CA ILE A 3 -23.98 12.61 -6.17
C ILE A 3 -22.86 11.56 -6.13
N SER A 4 -22.51 11.03 -7.30
CA SER A 4 -21.31 10.24 -7.55
C SER A 4 -20.09 11.16 -7.44
N ARG A 5 -19.46 11.23 -6.25
CA ARG A 5 -18.14 11.83 -6.10
C ARG A 5 -17.11 10.87 -6.69
N LYS A 6 -16.85 10.97 -8.00
CA LYS A 6 -15.62 10.44 -8.57
C LYS A 6 -14.49 11.35 -8.09
N CYS A 7 -13.79 10.92 -7.05
CA CYS A 7 -12.58 11.60 -6.59
C CYS A 7 -11.54 11.54 -7.71
N THR A 8 -11.28 12.70 -8.31
CA THR A 8 -10.27 12.96 -9.33
C THR A 8 -8.88 12.95 -8.70
N GLY A 9 -7.93 12.30 -9.36
CA GLY A 9 -6.50 12.34 -9.00
C GLY A 9 -6.08 11.12 -8.20
N ASP A 10 -5.73 10.05 -8.90
CA ASP A 10 -5.15 8.84 -8.31
C ASP A 10 -3.70 9.11 -7.88
N THR A 11 -3.55 9.82 -6.77
CA THR A 11 -2.34 9.80 -5.93
C THR A 11 -2.62 8.95 -4.69
N THR A 12 -3.51 7.97 -4.82
CA THR A 12 -3.74 6.99 -3.77
C THR A 12 -2.60 6.02 -3.85
N VAL A 13 -1.74 5.98 -2.84
CA VAL A 13 -0.68 4.97 -2.80
C VAL A 13 -1.40 3.61 -2.84
N PRO A 14 -1.30 2.84 -3.95
CA PRO A 14 -2.29 1.78 -4.26
C PRO A 14 -2.32 0.66 -3.22
N TYR A 15 -1.29 0.61 -2.39
CA TYR A 15 -1.07 -0.43 -1.42
C TYR A 15 -1.70 -0.18 -0.05
N LEU A 16 -2.15 1.05 0.26
CA LEU A 16 -2.60 1.41 1.61
C LEU A 16 -4.12 1.44 1.80
N ARG A 17 -4.89 1.33 0.71
CA ARG A 17 -6.35 1.45 0.73
C ARG A 17 -6.96 0.25 0.03
N SER A 18 -7.53 -0.65 0.82
CA SER A 18 -8.27 -1.83 0.36
C SER A 18 -9.78 -1.56 0.40
N ASP A 19 -10.55 -2.22 -0.45
CA ASP A 19 -12.01 -2.08 -0.44
C ASP A 19 -12.61 -2.42 0.95
N SER A 20 -11.94 -3.30 1.71
CA SER A 20 -12.36 -3.73 3.05
C SER A 20 -12.21 -2.66 4.14
N ASP A 21 -11.24 -1.74 4.03
CA ASP A 21 -11.16 -0.61 4.98
C ASP A 21 -12.08 0.55 4.59
N GLU A 22 -12.48 0.67 3.32
CA GLU A 22 -13.39 1.72 2.87
C GLU A 22 -14.81 1.57 3.47
N ASP A 23 -15.33 0.34 3.53
CA ASP A 23 -16.61 0.05 4.20
C ASP A 23 -16.57 0.43 5.69
N LYS A 24 -15.47 0.09 6.38
CA LYS A 24 -15.29 0.42 7.80
C LYS A 24 -15.10 1.93 8.02
N ARG A 25 -14.42 2.62 7.11
CA ARG A 25 -14.30 4.09 7.10
C ARG A 25 -15.67 4.74 6.97
N THR A 26 -16.47 4.26 6.03
CA THR A 26 -17.82 4.78 5.77
C THR A 26 -18.72 4.59 6.99
N ARG A 27 -18.73 3.40 7.60
CA ARG A 27 -19.50 3.11 8.82
C ARG A 27 -19.06 4.00 9.99
N CYS A 28 -17.74 4.11 10.24
CA CYS A 28 -17.21 4.96 11.30
C CYS A 28 -17.56 6.44 11.09
N PHE A 29 -17.51 6.92 9.85
CA PHE A 29 -17.90 8.28 9.49
C PHE A 29 -19.40 8.53 9.70
N GLN A 30 -20.26 7.58 9.27
CA GLN A 30 -21.70 7.65 9.50
C GLN A 30 -22.04 7.66 11.00
N ALA A 31 -21.41 6.78 11.79
CA ALA A 31 -21.58 6.74 13.24
C ALA A 31 -21.20 8.07 13.90
N LYS A 32 -20.08 8.68 13.47
CA LYS A 32 -19.66 10.01 13.93
C LYS A 32 -20.67 11.09 13.57
N ILE A 33 -21.14 11.11 12.32
CA ILE A 33 -22.15 12.07 11.86
C ILE A 33 -23.42 11.95 12.71
N ASN A 34 -23.90 10.73 12.92
CA ASN A 34 -25.10 10.47 13.72
C ASN A 34 -24.91 10.98 15.14
N LEU A 35 -23.80 10.61 15.81
CA LEU A 35 -23.48 11.13 17.15
C LEU A 35 -23.48 12.66 17.19
N THR A 36 -22.77 13.31 16.26
CA THR A 36 -22.66 14.77 16.24
C THR A 36 -24.02 15.44 16.00
N ARG A 37 -24.79 14.99 15.00
CA ARG A 37 -26.11 15.56 14.68
C ARG A 37 -27.10 15.36 15.81
N THR A 38 -27.14 14.16 16.39
CA THR A 38 -28.03 13.82 17.50
C THR A 38 -27.66 14.62 18.74
N SER A 39 -26.37 14.80 19.04
CA SER A 39 -25.92 15.61 20.20
C SER A 39 -26.30 17.10 20.11
N GLN A 40 -26.52 17.61 18.90
CA GLN A 40 -26.94 18.99 18.67
C GLN A 40 -28.46 19.18 18.68
N THR A 41 -29.23 18.09 18.74
CA THR A 41 -30.69 18.13 18.70
C THR A 41 -31.24 18.37 20.11
N ALA A 42 -32.10 19.38 20.26
CA ALA A 42 -32.76 19.68 21.54
C ALA A 42 -33.72 18.55 21.95
N GLY A 43 -33.77 18.24 23.24
CA GLY A 43 -34.72 17.27 23.82
C GLY A 43 -34.32 15.80 23.71
N ILE A 44 -33.10 15.49 23.25
CA ILE A 44 -32.61 14.11 23.22
C ILE A 44 -32.09 13.66 24.59
N THR A 45 -32.49 12.46 24.99
CA THR A 45 -32.06 11.85 26.25
C THR A 45 -30.57 11.51 26.22
N LYS A 46 -29.87 11.76 27.32
CA LYS A 46 -28.44 11.45 27.50
C LYS A 46 -28.09 9.99 27.15
N ALA A 47 -28.96 9.05 27.51
CA ALA A 47 -28.77 7.62 27.22
C ALA A 47 -28.65 7.31 25.72
N ILE A 48 -29.36 8.06 24.85
CA ILE A 48 -29.28 7.90 23.39
C ILE A 48 -27.92 8.35 22.88
N ILE A 49 -27.40 9.46 23.43
CA ILE A 49 -26.09 10.00 23.06
C ILE A 49 -24.98 9.03 23.50
N GLU A 50 -25.08 8.48 24.72
CA GLU A 50 -24.14 7.49 25.23
C GLU A 50 -24.14 6.22 24.37
N GLY A 51 -25.32 5.70 23.97
CA GLY A 51 -25.40 4.56 23.06
C GLY A 51 -24.79 4.82 21.68
N LEU A 52 -25.00 6.01 21.09
CA LEU A 52 -24.36 6.40 19.83
C LEU A 52 -22.85 6.58 19.98
N GLN A 53 -22.39 7.04 21.14
CA GLN A 53 -20.98 7.17 21.45
C GLN A 53 -20.30 5.80 21.52
N ASP A 54 -20.93 4.81 22.15
CA ASP A 54 -20.43 3.43 22.19
C ASP A 54 -20.35 2.81 20.79
N ILE A 55 -21.37 3.03 19.95
CA ILE A 55 -21.36 2.60 18.55
C ILE A 55 -20.19 3.22 17.79
N TYR A 56 -19.99 4.54 17.93
CA TYR A 56 -18.87 5.23 17.28
C TYR A 56 -17.51 4.69 17.75
N ILE A 57 -17.34 4.48 19.06
CA ILE A 57 -16.11 3.91 19.63
C ILE A 57 -15.86 2.51 19.07
N GLY A 58 -16.89 1.66 18.99
CA GLY A 58 -16.82 0.32 18.39
C GLY A 58 -16.34 0.37 16.94
N CYS A 59 -17.02 1.14 16.10
CA CYS A 59 -16.64 1.29 14.69
C CYS A 59 -15.22 1.85 14.52
N ARG A 60 -14.79 2.78 15.39
CA ARG A 60 -13.44 3.34 15.34
C ARG A 60 -12.37 2.31 15.71
N ARG A 61 -12.63 1.45 16.69
CA ARG A 61 -11.73 0.35 17.05
C ARG A 61 -11.58 -0.65 15.91
N GLU A 62 -12.70 -1.08 15.32
CA GLU A 62 -12.69 -1.98 14.16
C GLU A 62 -11.92 -1.40 12.97
N LEU A 63 -12.15 -0.12 12.66
CA LEU A 63 -11.44 0.57 11.59
C LEU A 63 -9.92 0.62 11.88
N THR A 64 -9.53 0.92 13.10
CA THR A 64 -8.11 1.00 13.49
C THR A 64 -7.41 -0.35 13.33
N VAL A 65 -8.09 -1.43 13.72
CA VAL A 65 -7.57 -2.80 13.54
C VAL A 65 -7.42 -3.12 12.05
N GLU A 66 -8.41 -2.80 11.22
CA GLU A 66 -8.33 -3.09 9.79
C GLU A 66 -7.23 -2.29 9.10
N ILE A 67 -7.06 -1.01 9.44
CA ILE A 67 -5.97 -0.17 8.89
C ILE A 67 -4.62 -0.82 9.20
N ARG A 68 -4.38 -1.21 10.45
CA ARG A 68 -3.12 -1.87 10.84
C ARG A 68 -2.91 -3.20 10.12
N ASN A 69 -3.98 -3.97 9.93
CA ASN A 69 -3.92 -5.23 9.18
C ASN A 69 -3.65 -4.98 7.69
N ALA A 70 -4.25 -3.96 7.09
CA ALA A 70 -4.01 -3.56 5.71
C ALA A 70 -2.56 -3.11 5.51
N GLU A 71 -2.04 -2.26 6.40
CA GLU A 71 -0.63 -1.86 6.44
C GLU A 71 0.29 -3.08 6.53
N LYS A 72 0.01 -4.01 7.45
CA LYS A 72 0.80 -5.24 7.58
C LYS A 72 0.79 -6.08 6.30
N ARG A 73 -0.38 -6.28 5.69
CA ARG A 73 -0.51 -7.03 4.42
C ARG A 73 0.26 -6.35 3.29
N CYS A 74 0.18 -5.03 3.22
CA CYS A 74 0.95 -4.23 2.27
C CYS A 74 2.45 -4.41 2.48
N TRP A 75 2.95 -4.26 3.70
CA TRP A 75 4.37 -4.43 3.99
C TRP A 75 4.85 -5.84 3.67
N GLN A 76 4.05 -6.86 3.98
CA GLN A 76 4.35 -8.24 3.59
C GLN A 76 4.40 -8.43 2.08
N LYS A 77 3.50 -7.78 1.33
CA LYS A 77 3.51 -7.80 -0.13
C LYS A 77 4.77 -7.15 -0.68
N ILE A 78 5.13 -5.96 -0.20
CA ILE A 78 6.36 -5.26 -0.60
C ILE A 78 7.58 -6.11 -0.28
N TYR A 79 7.65 -6.70 0.91
CA TYR A 79 8.76 -7.58 1.29
C TYR A 79 8.90 -8.75 0.31
N ARG A 80 7.78 -9.42 -0.03
CA ARG A 80 7.79 -10.51 -1.01
C ARG A 80 8.19 -10.05 -2.41
N GLU A 81 7.73 -8.87 -2.85
CA GLU A 81 8.08 -8.30 -4.14
C GLU A 81 9.58 -8.00 -4.22
N VAL A 82 10.14 -7.35 -3.20
CA VAL A 82 11.57 -7.05 -3.09
C VAL A 82 12.41 -8.33 -3.01
N ASP A 83 11.98 -9.32 -2.23
CA ASP A 83 12.67 -10.61 -2.12
C ASP A 83 12.60 -11.40 -3.44
N SER A 84 11.49 -11.29 -4.17
CA SER A 84 11.31 -11.94 -5.46
C SER A 84 12.08 -11.29 -6.60
N ASP A 85 12.37 -9.99 -6.51
CA ASP A 85 13.09 -9.23 -7.54
C ASP A 85 14.02 -8.19 -6.91
N ILE A 86 15.10 -8.69 -6.29
CA ILE A 86 16.10 -7.91 -5.55
C ILE A 86 16.76 -6.83 -6.44
N TRP A 87 16.81 -7.09 -7.75
CA TRP A 87 17.45 -6.24 -8.77
C TRP A 87 16.44 -5.53 -9.68
N GLY A 88 15.16 -5.91 -9.60
CA GLY A 88 14.05 -5.19 -10.19
C GLY A 88 14.00 -5.19 -11.72
N ASN A 89 12.96 -4.52 -12.20
CA ASN A 89 12.94 -3.80 -13.47
C ASN A 89 14.18 -2.91 -13.69
N ALA A 90 14.84 -2.41 -12.63
CA ALA A 90 16.01 -1.54 -12.73
C ALA A 90 17.20 -2.27 -13.37
N TYR A 91 17.47 -3.51 -13.01
CA TYR A 91 18.48 -4.33 -13.67
C TYR A 91 18.08 -4.69 -15.09
N GLN A 92 16.80 -4.97 -15.35
CA GLN A 92 16.30 -5.17 -16.72
C GLN A 92 16.49 -3.93 -17.60
N ILE A 93 16.35 -2.73 -17.06
CA ILE A 93 16.53 -1.47 -17.79
C ILE A 93 18.01 -1.19 -18.03
N VAL A 94 18.86 -1.41 -17.01
CA VAL A 94 20.31 -1.21 -17.09
C VAL A 94 20.96 -2.19 -18.07
N SER A 95 20.59 -3.47 -18.03
CA SER A 95 21.06 -4.49 -18.98
C SER A 95 20.63 -4.22 -20.43
N LYS A 96 19.39 -3.78 -20.65
CA LYS A 96 18.90 -3.37 -21.99
C LYS A 96 19.64 -2.15 -22.54
N ASN A 97 19.94 -1.15 -21.71
CA ASN A 97 20.62 0.08 -22.14
C ASN A 97 22.14 -0.06 -22.31
N LEU A 98 22.78 -0.93 -21.53
CA LEU A 98 24.22 -1.19 -21.65
C LEU A 98 24.57 -2.21 -22.75
N LYS A 99 23.58 -2.75 -23.47
CA LYS A 99 23.74 -3.88 -24.42
C LYS A 99 24.60 -5.00 -23.83
N LEU A 100 24.46 -5.24 -22.52
CA LEU A 100 25.24 -6.28 -21.87
C LEU A 100 24.77 -7.62 -22.44
N PRO A 101 25.68 -8.47 -22.95
CA PRO A 101 25.30 -9.76 -23.49
C PRO A 101 24.60 -10.55 -22.39
N THR A 102 23.43 -11.08 -22.72
CA THR A 102 22.61 -11.88 -21.81
C THR A 102 23.44 -13.06 -21.31
N SER A 103 23.26 -13.44 -20.04
CA SER A 103 24.14 -14.36 -19.29
C SER A 103 24.46 -15.71 -19.95
N TYR A 104 23.79 -16.12 -21.03
CA TYR A 104 24.08 -17.34 -21.79
C TYR A 104 25.36 -17.27 -22.64
N GLU A 105 25.83 -16.08 -23.06
CA GLU A 105 27.02 -15.93 -23.91
C GLU A 105 28.35 -16.01 -23.14
N LEU A 106 28.33 -15.71 -21.84
CA LEU A 106 29.53 -15.63 -21.00
C LEU A 106 30.11 -17.00 -20.59
N SER A 107 29.44 -18.10 -20.96
CA SER A 107 29.92 -19.47 -20.68
C SER A 107 30.92 -19.99 -21.72
N VAL A 108 30.96 -19.39 -22.92
CA VAL A 108 31.78 -19.86 -24.04
C VAL A 108 33.22 -19.34 -23.97
N ASP A 109 33.44 -18.16 -23.36
CA ASP A 109 34.71 -17.43 -23.47
C ASP A 109 35.67 -17.56 -22.28
N LYS A 110 35.32 -18.32 -21.23
CA LYS A 110 36.22 -18.53 -20.07
C LYS A 110 37.48 -19.36 -20.40
N LYS A 111 37.67 -19.82 -21.64
CA LYS A 111 38.82 -20.62 -22.04
C LYS A 111 40.06 -19.80 -22.43
N THR A 112 40.00 -18.48 -22.56
CA THR A 112 41.06 -17.74 -23.30
C THR A 112 41.65 -16.51 -22.61
N ARG A 113 41.80 -16.50 -21.28
CA ARG A 113 42.55 -15.41 -20.59
C ARG A 113 43.43 -15.91 -19.44
N LEU A 114 44.35 -16.83 -19.73
CA LEU A 114 45.67 -16.79 -19.10
C LEU A 114 46.63 -16.22 -20.15
N GLY A 115 47.24 -15.07 -19.84
CA GLY A 115 48.06 -14.28 -20.76
C GLY A 115 47.28 -13.07 -21.26
N SER A 116 47.71 -11.83 -21.07
CA SER A 116 49.05 -11.30 -20.89
C SER A 116 48.97 -9.95 -20.16
N VAL A 117 49.77 -9.78 -19.11
CA VAL A 117 50.08 -8.45 -18.56
C VAL A 117 51.31 -7.95 -19.31
N SER A 118 51.18 -6.81 -20.00
CA SER A 118 52.24 -6.23 -20.83
C SER A 118 53.35 -5.56 -20.00
N PRO A 119 54.61 -5.47 -20.50
CA PRO A 119 55.76 -5.04 -19.73
C PRO A 119 55.96 -3.51 -19.77
N LEU A 120 56.45 -2.94 -18.66
CA LEU A 120 56.91 -1.55 -18.58
C LEU A 120 58.43 -1.47 -18.79
N LYS A 121 58.82 -0.75 -19.84
CA LYS A 121 60.13 -0.21 -20.27
C LYS A 121 61.37 -1.09 -20.18
#